data_AF-A0A3C0VMD7-F1
#
_entry.id   AF-A0A3C0VMD7-F1
#
_cell.length_a   1.000
_cell.length_b   1.000
_cell.length_c   1.000
_cell.angle_alpha   90.00
_cell.angle_beta   90.00
_cell.angle_gamma   90.00
#
_symmetry.space_group_name_H-M   'P 1'
#
loop_
_entity.id
_entity.type
_entity.pdbx_description
1 polymer ?
#
loop_
_entity_poly.entity_id
_entity_poly.type
_entity_poly.pdbx_seq_one_letter_code
_entity_poly.pdbx_strand_id
1 'polypeptide(L)'
;DPMSLDQLLHPMLDPDAEFDIIATGLPASPGAASGAVVFSADDAEKAKADGRKVILVRMETSPEDIHGMHAAEGILTSRGGMTSHAAVVARGMGRPCVSGAGSVRIDYEKQEFQVAGVKVTAGETITLDGGTGRVMAGEVPTRQPELSGDFANLIAWADEIRRMRVRTNAETPADAATAVKFGAEGIGL
;
A
#
# COMPACT_ATOMS: atom_id res chain seq x y z
N ASP A 1 19.55 -3.94 -9.43
CA ASP A 1 19.27 -4.45 -8.08
C ASP A 1 17.89 -5.08 -8.11
N PRO A 2 17.67 -6.35 -7.72
CA PRO A 2 16.36 -6.99 -7.83
C PRO A 2 15.22 -6.24 -7.12
N MET A 3 15.53 -5.53 -6.03
CA MET A 3 14.53 -4.78 -5.26
C MET A 3 13.94 -3.59 -6.03
N SER A 4 14.64 -3.04 -7.03
CA SER A 4 14.10 -1.95 -7.85
C SER A 4 13.00 -2.43 -8.80
N LEU A 5 12.90 -3.73 -9.08
CA LEU A 5 11.84 -4.29 -9.92
C LEU A 5 10.49 -4.27 -9.21
N ASP A 6 10.48 -4.52 -7.89
CA ASP A 6 9.29 -4.57 -7.06
C ASP A 6 8.50 -3.25 -7.11
N GLN A 7 9.21 -2.12 -7.10
CA GLN A 7 8.61 -0.79 -7.23
C GLN A 7 7.83 -0.60 -8.55
N LEU A 8 8.23 -1.29 -9.62
CA LEU A 8 7.58 -1.22 -10.93
C LEU A 8 6.32 -2.10 -11.01
N LEU A 9 6.00 -2.88 -9.98
CA LEU A 9 4.83 -3.76 -9.93
C LEU A 9 3.63 -3.12 -9.20
N HIS A 10 3.87 -2.03 -8.47
CA HIS A 10 2.84 -1.35 -7.69
C HIS A 10 2.40 -0.05 -8.35
N PRO A 11 1.12 0.37 -8.15
CA PRO A 11 0.69 1.70 -8.56
C PRO A 11 1.64 2.77 -8.03
N MET A 12 2.05 3.70 -8.89
CA MET A 12 2.90 4.82 -8.52
C MET A 12 2.10 6.12 -8.60
N LEU A 13 2.55 7.15 -7.87
CA LEU A 13 2.00 8.49 -8.04
C LEU A 13 2.25 8.98 -9.47
N ASP A 14 1.29 9.73 -10.03
CA ASP A 14 1.50 10.42 -11.29
C ASP A 14 2.65 11.46 -11.12
N PRO A 15 3.76 11.35 -11.88
CA PRO A 15 4.90 12.26 -11.72
C PRO A 15 4.57 13.72 -12.06
N ASP A 16 3.49 13.95 -12.82
CA ASP A 16 3.02 15.28 -13.20
C ASP A 16 2.01 15.87 -12.20
N ALA A 17 1.59 15.09 -11.18
CA ALA A 17 0.64 15.57 -10.19
C ALA A 17 1.32 16.46 -9.14
N GLU A 18 0.66 17.57 -8.80
CA GLU A 18 1.02 18.34 -7.61
C GLU A 18 0.47 17.62 -6.37
N PHE A 19 1.31 17.48 -5.34
CA PHE A 19 0.93 16.86 -4.09
C PHE A 19 1.54 17.61 -2.90
N ASP A 20 0.75 17.75 -1.83
CA ASP A 20 1.17 18.41 -0.59
C ASP A 20 1.60 17.35 0.43
N ILE A 21 2.91 17.25 0.67
CA ILE A 21 3.48 16.29 1.61
C ILE A 21 3.29 16.80 3.04
N ILE A 22 2.42 16.14 3.79
CA ILE A 22 2.12 16.47 5.19
C ILE A 22 2.98 15.67 6.18
N ALA A 23 3.45 14.48 5.80
CA ALA A 23 4.31 13.66 6.65
C ALA A 23 5.29 12.78 5.86
N THR A 24 6.32 12.30 6.54
CA THR A 24 7.22 11.26 6.03
C THR A 24 7.51 10.25 7.12
N GLY A 25 7.39 8.97 6.78
CA GLY A 25 7.74 7.83 7.61
C GLY A 25 8.70 6.90 6.87
N LEU A 26 8.71 5.64 7.28
CA LEU A 26 9.51 4.59 6.67
C LEU A 26 8.73 3.94 5.51
N PRO A 27 9.37 3.71 4.35
CA PRO A 27 8.76 3.05 3.19
C PRO A 27 8.59 1.54 3.44
N ALA A 28 7.59 1.18 4.23
CA ALA A 28 7.46 -0.17 4.78
C ALA A 28 6.99 -1.19 3.75
N SER A 29 6.07 -0.79 2.87
CA SER A 29 5.54 -1.64 1.80
C SER A 29 5.26 -0.76 0.58
N PRO A 30 5.80 -1.09 -0.61
CA PRO A 30 5.73 -0.23 -1.79
C PRO A 30 4.32 -0.05 -2.35
N GLY A 31 4.18 0.96 -3.21
CA GLY A 31 2.96 1.32 -3.91
C GLY A 31 2.30 2.61 -3.40
N ALA A 32 1.31 3.08 -4.15
CA ALA A 32 0.55 4.28 -3.85
C ALA A 32 -0.94 3.99 -3.70
N ALA A 33 -1.55 4.54 -2.65
CA ALA A 33 -2.97 4.37 -2.36
C ALA A 33 -3.59 5.64 -1.78
N SER A 34 -4.80 5.96 -2.25
CA SER A 34 -5.58 7.12 -1.80
C SER A 34 -6.90 6.63 -1.21
N GLY A 35 -7.33 7.23 -0.09
CA GLY A 35 -8.57 6.84 0.57
C GLY A 35 -8.91 7.69 1.78
N ALA A 36 -10.15 7.56 2.24
CA ALA A 36 -10.64 8.25 3.43
C ALA A 36 -9.99 7.67 4.71
N VAL A 37 -9.58 8.53 5.63
CA VAL A 37 -8.92 8.14 6.88
C VAL A 37 -9.90 7.45 7.81
N VAL A 38 -9.49 6.30 8.35
CA VAL A 38 -10.19 5.59 9.42
C VAL A 38 -9.20 5.20 10.52
N PHE A 39 -9.66 5.16 11.76
CA PHE A 39 -8.81 4.93 12.94
C PHE A 39 -9.05 3.59 13.64
N SER A 40 -10.01 2.80 13.15
CA SER A 40 -10.34 1.48 13.66
C SER A 40 -10.41 0.45 12.53
N ALA A 41 -10.08 -0.80 12.85
CA ALA A 41 -10.16 -1.90 11.90
C ALA A 41 -11.61 -2.20 11.48
N ASP A 42 -12.55 -2.09 12.42
CA ASP A 42 -13.99 -2.26 12.17
C ASP A 42 -14.53 -1.23 11.17
N ASP A 43 -14.12 0.03 11.29
CA ASP A 43 -14.57 1.09 10.38
C ASP A 43 -13.98 0.91 8.98
N ALA A 44 -12.77 0.37 8.88
CA ALA A 44 -12.17 0.02 7.60
C ALA A 44 -12.99 -1.08 6.89
N GLU A 45 -13.39 -2.12 7.63
CA GLU A 45 -14.20 -3.21 7.10
C GLU A 45 -15.60 -2.76 6.66
N LYS A 46 -16.28 -1.95 7.49
CA LYS A 46 -17.57 -1.34 7.11
C LYS A 46 -17.44 -0.49 5.86
N ALA A 47 -16.41 0.35 5.78
CA ALA A 47 -16.19 1.20 4.62
C ALA A 47 -15.94 0.40 3.34
N LYS A 48 -15.19 -0.71 3.42
CA LYS A 48 -15.01 -1.63 2.28
C LYS A 48 -16.33 -2.29 1.86
N ALA A 49 -17.18 -2.69 2.82
CA ALA A 49 -18.50 -3.23 2.53
C ALA A 49 -19.39 -2.21 1.79
N ASP A 50 -19.23 -0.92 2.11
CA ASP A 50 -19.88 0.19 1.40
C ASP A 50 -19.22 0.57 0.06
N GLY A 51 -18.15 -0.13 -0.35
CA GLY A 51 -17.39 0.17 -1.57
C GLY A 51 -16.52 1.43 -1.49
N ARG A 52 -16.26 1.95 -0.28
CA ARG A 52 -15.41 3.14 -0.06
C ARG A 52 -13.96 2.74 0.16
N LYS A 53 -13.05 3.44 -0.51
CA LYS A 53 -11.60 3.32 -0.31
C LYS A 53 -11.19 4.03 0.97
N VAL A 54 -10.39 3.37 1.80
CA VAL A 54 -9.95 3.89 3.10
C VAL A 54 -8.49 3.66 3.38
N ILE A 55 -7.90 4.53 4.20
CA ILE A 55 -6.55 4.40 4.74
C ILE A 55 -6.65 4.17 6.24
N LEU A 56 -6.11 3.04 6.72
CA LEU A 56 -6.11 2.71 8.14
C LEU A 56 -4.95 3.42 8.83
N VAL A 57 -5.28 4.32 9.76
CA VAL A 57 -4.31 5.10 10.55
C VAL A 57 -4.30 4.60 11.99
N ARG A 58 -3.16 4.08 12.44
CA ARG A 58 -2.99 3.48 13.78
C ARG A 58 -1.68 3.95 14.42
N MET A 59 -1.59 3.97 15.74
CA MET A 59 -0.30 4.19 16.39
C MET A 59 0.64 3.02 16.12
N GLU A 60 0.16 1.82 16.39
CA GLU A 60 0.76 0.52 16.06
C GLU A 60 -0.39 -0.42 15.68
N THR A 61 -0.12 -1.41 14.85
CA THR A 61 -1.08 -2.48 14.53
C THR A 61 -0.78 -3.72 15.34
N SER A 62 -1.81 -4.51 15.65
CA SER A 62 -1.72 -5.82 16.30
C SER A 62 -2.43 -6.89 15.45
N PRO A 63 -2.31 -8.19 15.80
CA PRO A 63 -3.02 -9.26 15.09
C PRO A 63 -4.55 -9.09 15.05
N GLU A 64 -5.15 -8.40 16.02
CA GLU A 64 -6.60 -8.09 15.96
C GLU A 64 -6.95 -7.11 14.84
N ASP A 65 -6.01 -6.32 14.33
CA ASP A 65 -6.27 -5.34 13.26
C ASP A 65 -6.27 -5.97 11.84
N ILE A 66 -6.01 -7.28 11.70
CA ILE A 66 -5.80 -7.95 10.39
C ILE A 66 -6.99 -7.75 9.43
N HIS A 67 -8.22 -7.84 9.91
CA HIS A 67 -9.40 -7.67 9.07
C HIS A 67 -9.49 -6.24 8.50
N GLY A 68 -9.19 -5.23 9.31
CA GLY A 68 -9.11 -3.84 8.88
C GLY A 68 -7.93 -3.57 7.94
N MET A 69 -6.78 -4.18 8.20
CA MET A 69 -5.61 -4.10 7.31
C MET A 69 -5.89 -4.71 5.93
N HIS A 70 -6.70 -5.78 5.87
CA HIS A 70 -7.20 -6.39 4.64
C HIS A 70 -8.40 -5.64 4.03
N ALA A 71 -9.01 -4.72 4.77
CA ALA A 71 -10.03 -3.84 4.25
C ALA A 71 -9.45 -2.56 3.60
N ALA A 72 -8.46 -1.92 4.22
CA ALA A 72 -7.91 -0.61 3.81
C ALA A 72 -6.94 -0.60 2.62
N GLU A 73 -7.08 0.34 1.68
CA GLU A 73 -6.19 0.48 0.51
C GLU A 73 -4.72 0.74 0.89
N GLY A 74 -4.47 1.28 2.09
CA GLY A 74 -3.13 1.46 2.63
C GLY A 74 -3.14 1.63 4.15
N ILE A 75 -1.96 1.52 4.75
CA ILE A 75 -1.76 1.54 6.21
C ILE A 75 -0.73 2.59 6.59
N LEU A 76 -1.10 3.49 7.51
CA LEU A 76 -0.21 4.48 8.11
C LEU A 76 -0.05 4.18 9.60
N THR A 77 1.19 4.05 10.05
CA THR A 77 1.48 3.97 11.49
C THR A 77 2.42 5.06 11.99
N SER A 78 2.14 5.62 13.18
CA SER A 78 3.03 6.61 13.80
C SER A 78 4.25 5.97 14.48
N ARG A 79 4.15 4.69 14.86
CA ARG A 79 5.23 3.87 15.43
C ARG A 79 5.44 2.59 14.64
N GLY A 80 6.51 1.88 14.99
CA GLY A 80 6.96 0.67 14.31
C GLY A 80 8.04 0.95 13.25
N GLY A 81 8.90 -0.05 13.02
CA GLY A 81 9.95 0.01 12.02
C GLY A 81 9.61 -0.76 10.74
N MET A 82 10.61 -0.98 9.90
CA MET A 82 10.53 -1.80 8.67
C MET A 82 10.18 -3.27 8.92
N THR A 83 10.38 -3.76 10.14
CA THR A 83 10.09 -5.13 10.59
C THR A 83 8.91 -5.21 11.57
N SER A 84 8.16 -4.12 11.73
CA SER A 84 6.96 -4.09 12.56
C SER A 84 5.84 -4.97 12.00
N HIS A 85 4.85 -5.29 12.83
CA HIS A 85 3.65 -6.03 12.42
C HIS A 85 3.02 -5.42 11.17
N ALA A 86 2.77 -4.10 11.18
CA ALA A 86 2.21 -3.35 10.06
C ALA A 86 3.00 -3.58 8.77
N ALA A 87 4.32 -3.43 8.85
CA ALA A 87 5.22 -3.54 7.70
C ALA A 87 5.25 -4.95 7.10
N VAL A 88 5.34 -5.98 7.94
CA VAL A 88 5.42 -7.37 7.49
C VAL A 88 4.10 -7.81 6.85
N VAL A 89 2.98 -7.52 7.51
CA VAL A 89 1.65 -7.92 7.04
C VAL A 89 1.27 -7.15 5.78
N ALA A 90 1.52 -5.84 5.72
CA ALA A 90 1.20 -5.03 4.54
C ALA A 90 1.97 -5.49 3.29
N ARG A 91 3.26 -5.83 3.43
CA ARG A 91 4.05 -6.41 2.32
C ARG A 91 3.47 -7.74 1.84
N GLY A 92 3.10 -8.62 2.77
CA GLY A 92 2.48 -9.90 2.43
C GLY A 92 1.15 -9.75 1.69
N MET A 93 0.42 -8.65 1.95
CA MET A 93 -0.85 -8.31 1.29
C MET A 93 -0.68 -7.46 0.02
N GLY A 94 0.55 -7.04 -0.32
CA GLY A 94 0.80 -6.13 -1.44
C GLY A 94 0.18 -4.74 -1.28
N ARG A 95 -0.03 -4.29 -0.03
CA ARG A 95 -0.67 -3.01 0.29
C ARG A 95 0.36 -1.95 0.64
N PRO A 96 0.23 -0.71 0.13
CA PRO A 96 1.09 0.41 0.52
C PRO A 96 1.08 0.63 2.03
N CYS A 97 2.27 0.74 2.60
CA CYS A 97 2.41 1.02 4.03
C CYS A 97 3.52 2.01 4.30
N VAL A 98 3.18 3.04 5.07
CA VAL A 98 4.11 3.98 5.66
C VAL A 98 4.11 3.74 7.16
N SER A 99 5.23 3.22 7.70
CA SER A 99 5.33 2.93 9.13
C SER A 99 6.23 3.92 9.85
N GLY A 100 6.08 4.05 11.16
CA GLY A 100 6.98 4.88 11.98
C GLY A 100 6.97 6.36 11.60
N ALA A 101 5.84 6.89 11.12
CA ALA A 101 5.65 8.31 10.86
C ALA A 101 5.55 9.09 12.19
N GLY A 102 6.66 9.23 12.91
CA GLY A 102 6.70 9.74 14.28
C GLY A 102 6.25 11.20 14.45
N SER A 103 6.13 11.96 13.35
CA SER A 103 5.53 13.29 13.33
C SER A 103 4.00 13.29 13.43
N VAL A 104 3.36 12.16 13.11
CA VAL A 104 1.91 11.97 13.14
C VAL A 104 1.45 11.67 14.56
N ARG A 105 0.66 12.57 15.15
CA ARG A 105 0.06 12.40 16.47
C ARG A 105 -1.41 12.04 16.33
N ILE A 106 -1.78 10.85 16.76
CA ILE A 106 -3.12 10.30 16.60
C ILE A 106 -3.90 10.50 17.90
N ASP A 107 -5.11 11.04 17.79
CA ASP A 107 -6.09 11.16 18.86
C ASP A 107 -7.32 10.31 18.51
N TYR A 108 -7.44 9.15 19.17
CA TYR A 108 -8.53 8.22 18.90
C TYR A 108 -9.88 8.70 19.44
N GLU A 109 -9.92 9.53 20.48
CA GLU A 109 -11.16 10.04 21.04
C GLU A 109 -11.81 11.03 20.09
N LYS A 110 -11.00 11.88 19.46
CA LYS A 110 -11.45 12.84 18.46
C LYS A 110 -11.51 12.28 17.04
N GLN A 111 -10.98 11.06 16.83
CA GLN A 111 -10.78 10.46 15.51
C GLN A 111 -10.11 11.45 14.54
N GLU A 112 -8.96 11.97 14.95
CA GLU A 112 -8.14 12.87 14.14
C GLU A 112 -6.65 12.56 14.34
N PHE A 113 -5.83 12.93 13.37
CA PHE A 113 -4.39 13.04 13.57
C PHE A 113 -3.88 14.42 13.20
N GLN A 114 -2.78 14.81 13.84
CA GLN A 114 -2.10 16.08 13.60
C GLN A 114 -0.68 15.83 13.10
N VAL A 115 -0.28 16.59 12.09
CA VAL A 115 1.08 16.57 11.55
C VAL A 115 1.41 17.94 10.94
N ALA A 116 2.60 18.48 11.25
CA ALA A 116 3.08 19.77 10.72
C ALA A 116 2.08 20.95 10.87
N GLY A 117 1.22 20.93 11.90
CA GLY A 117 0.17 21.94 12.10
C GLY A 117 -1.09 21.73 11.26
N VAL A 118 -1.11 20.73 10.39
CA VAL A 118 -2.29 20.24 9.67
C VAL A 118 -3.02 19.22 10.54
N LYS A 119 -4.34 19.29 10.51
CA LYS A 119 -5.24 18.39 11.21
C LYS A 119 -6.08 17.65 10.19
N VAL A 120 -6.07 16.32 10.27
CA VAL A 120 -6.82 15.44 9.37
C VAL A 120 -7.78 14.62 10.22
N THR A 121 -9.08 14.74 9.91
CA THR A 121 -10.15 14.04 10.62
C THR A 121 -10.60 12.77 9.90
N ALA A 122 -11.32 11.90 10.61
CA ALA A 122 -11.90 10.70 10.01
C ALA A 122 -12.80 11.05 8.80
N GLY A 123 -12.64 10.31 7.71
CA GLY A 123 -13.35 10.56 6.46
C GLY A 123 -12.62 11.48 5.49
N GLU A 124 -11.65 12.28 5.94
CA GLU A 124 -10.82 13.06 5.01
C GLU A 124 -9.91 12.17 4.19
N THR A 125 -9.68 12.54 2.93
CA THR A 125 -8.85 11.77 2.03
C THR A 125 -7.37 12.12 2.19
N ILE A 126 -6.54 11.08 2.30
CA ILE A 126 -5.09 11.19 2.21
C ILE A 126 -4.57 10.22 1.16
N THR A 127 -3.35 10.47 0.69
CA THR A 127 -2.62 9.57 -0.19
C THR A 127 -1.34 9.11 0.49
N LEU A 128 -1.05 7.82 0.40
CA LEU A 128 0.19 7.21 0.86
C LEU A 128 1.04 6.82 -0.35
N ASP A 129 2.34 7.08 -0.27
CA ASP A 129 3.36 6.46 -1.10
C ASP A 129 4.27 5.64 -0.20
N GLY A 130 4.02 4.33 -0.18
CA GLY A 130 4.77 3.38 0.61
C GLY A 130 6.15 3.02 0.01
N GLY A 131 6.44 3.43 -1.22
CA GLY A 131 7.76 3.29 -1.83
C GLY A 131 8.74 4.35 -1.36
N THR A 132 8.28 5.59 -1.13
CA THR A 132 9.10 6.70 -0.61
C THR A 132 8.84 7.02 0.86
N GLY A 133 7.78 6.47 1.46
CA GLY A 133 7.38 6.73 2.84
C GLY A 133 6.63 8.06 3.01
N ARG A 134 6.12 8.66 1.93
CA ARG A 134 5.45 9.97 1.97
C ARG A 134 3.95 9.84 2.25
N VAL A 135 3.44 10.80 3.00
CA VAL A 135 2.00 10.97 3.27
C VAL A 135 1.59 12.33 2.73
N MET A 136 0.55 12.34 1.91
CA MET A 136 0.07 13.53 1.21
C MET A 136 -1.37 13.85 1.59
N ALA A 137 -1.69 15.13 1.68
CA ALA A 137 -3.07 15.58 1.86
C ALA A 137 -3.86 15.44 0.56
N GLY A 138 -5.12 15.00 0.67
CA GLY A 138 -6.02 14.86 -0.47
C GLY A 138 -5.77 13.61 -1.31
N GLU A 139 -6.51 13.51 -2.41
CA GLU A 139 -6.38 12.46 -3.40
C GLU A 139 -5.34 12.85 -4.44
N VAL A 140 -4.27 12.05 -4.56
CA VAL A 140 -3.29 12.19 -5.63
C VAL A 140 -3.56 11.08 -6.66
N PRO A 141 -3.63 11.42 -7.97
CA PRO A 141 -3.80 10.42 -9.01
C PRO A 141 -2.66 9.40 -9.01
N THR A 142 -3.02 8.12 -9.13
CA THR A 142 -2.06 7.04 -9.30
C THR A 142 -2.10 6.50 -10.72
N ARG A 143 -0.94 6.13 -11.26
CA ARG A 143 -0.82 5.41 -12.52
C ARG A 143 -0.47 3.96 -12.23
N GLN A 144 -1.20 3.05 -12.86
CA GLN A 144 -0.77 1.66 -12.90
C GLN A 144 0.48 1.57 -13.77
N PRO A 145 1.53 0.85 -13.33
CA PRO A 145 2.69 0.63 -14.15
C PRO A 145 2.28 -0.17 -15.40
N GLU A 146 2.69 0.31 -16.56
CA GLU A 146 2.59 -0.48 -17.78
C GLU A 146 3.72 -1.51 -17.79
N LEU A 147 3.37 -2.80 -17.91
CA LEU A 147 4.33 -3.89 -18.11
C LEU A 147 4.79 -3.90 -19.58
N SER A 148 5.29 -2.77 -20.07
CA SER A 148 5.63 -2.52 -21.47
C SER A 148 7.08 -2.02 -21.60
N GLY A 149 7.60 -1.99 -22.83
CA GLY A 149 8.93 -1.48 -23.13
C GLY A 149 10.06 -2.26 -22.44
N ASP A 150 10.96 -1.55 -21.76
CA ASP A 150 12.18 -2.11 -21.16
C ASP A 150 11.89 -3.14 -20.06
N PHE A 151 10.77 -3.00 -19.34
CA PHE A 151 10.35 -3.99 -18.34
C PHE A 151 10.02 -5.34 -19.00
N ALA A 152 9.25 -5.31 -20.10
CA ALA A 152 8.90 -6.52 -20.84
C ALA A 152 10.15 -7.20 -21.44
N ASN A 153 11.09 -6.41 -21.94
CA ASN A 153 12.38 -6.93 -22.45
C ASN A 153 13.19 -7.62 -21.34
N LEU A 154 13.26 -7.00 -20.15
CA LEU A 154 13.96 -7.56 -19.01
C LEU A 154 13.34 -8.90 -18.55
N ILE A 155 12.01 -8.96 -18.45
CA ILE A 155 11.29 -10.20 -18.09
C ILE A 155 11.50 -11.27 -19.16
N ALA A 156 11.44 -10.92 -20.44
CA ALA A 156 11.69 -11.86 -21.53
C ALA A 156 13.10 -12.49 -21.44
N TRP A 157 14.13 -11.68 -21.19
CA TRP A 157 15.49 -12.22 -20.99
C TRP A 157 15.59 -13.09 -19.74
N ALA A 158 14.91 -12.72 -18.65
CA ALA A 158 14.88 -13.54 -17.44
C ALA A 158 14.18 -14.90 -17.68
N ASP A 159 13.09 -14.90 -18.46
CA ASP A 159 12.34 -16.09 -18.85
C ASP A 159 13.13 -17.03 -19.76
N GLU A 160 13.96 -16.49 -20.66
CA GLU A 160 14.85 -17.29 -21.53
C GLU A 160 15.94 -18.03 -20.73
N ILE A 161 16.46 -17.40 -19.68
CA ILE A 161 17.61 -17.92 -18.91
C ILE A 161 17.15 -18.84 -17.78
N ARG A 162 15.95 -18.63 -17.23
CA ARG A 162 15.50 -19.38 -16.05
C ARG A 162 15.25 -20.85 -16.39
N ARG A 163 15.66 -21.72 -15.46
CA ARG A 163 15.36 -23.15 -15.51
C ARG A 163 14.04 -23.50 -14.80
N MET A 164 13.69 -22.75 -13.75
CA MET A 164 12.50 -23.01 -12.95
C MET A 164 11.27 -22.35 -13.56
N ARG A 165 10.12 -23.02 -13.43
CA ARG A 165 8.82 -22.44 -13.75
C ARG A 165 8.34 -21.57 -12.60
N VAL A 166 7.73 -20.43 -12.92
CA VAL A 166 7.13 -19.53 -11.93
C VAL A 166 5.62 -19.77 -11.92
N ARG A 167 5.08 -20.21 -10.78
CA ARG A 167 3.65 -20.41 -10.55
C ARG A 167 3.20 -19.48 -9.44
N THR A 168 1.92 -19.13 -9.43
CA THR A 168 1.33 -18.27 -8.40
C THR A 168 0.65 -19.10 -7.32
N ASN A 169 0.54 -18.52 -6.12
CA ASN A 169 -0.48 -18.94 -5.17
C ASN A 169 -1.71 -18.07 -5.44
N ALA A 170 -2.89 -18.65 -5.61
CA ALA A 170 -4.08 -17.88 -5.95
C ALA A 170 -5.36 -18.56 -5.42
N GLU A 171 -6.16 -17.80 -4.69
CA GLU A 171 -7.39 -18.30 -4.06
C GLU A 171 -8.65 -17.85 -4.82
N THR A 172 -8.58 -16.75 -5.56
CA THR A 172 -9.72 -16.22 -6.31
C THR A 172 -9.47 -16.16 -7.83
N PRO A 173 -10.52 -16.17 -8.67
CA PRO A 173 -10.38 -15.95 -10.11
C PRO A 173 -9.69 -14.62 -10.47
N ALA A 174 -9.88 -13.59 -9.65
CA ALA A 174 -9.25 -12.28 -9.84
C ALA A 174 -7.74 -12.35 -9.61
N ASP A 175 -7.30 -13.07 -8.58
CA ASP A 175 -5.87 -13.28 -8.29
C ASP A 175 -5.20 -14.08 -9.41
N ALA A 176 -5.83 -15.17 -9.85
CA ALA A 176 -5.33 -15.99 -10.95
C ALA A 176 -5.22 -15.19 -12.25
N ALA A 177 -6.24 -14.40 -12.60
CA ALA A 177 -6.22 -13.55 -13.78
C ALA A 177 -5.11 -12.48 -13.70
N THR A 178 -4.86 -11.93 -12.51
CA THR A 178 -3.79 -10.96 -12.28
C THR A 178 -2.43 -11.64 -12.42
N ALA A 179 -2.23 -12.79 -11.80
CA ALA A 179 -0.97 -13.53 -11.87
C ALA A 179 -0.56 -13.91 -13.30
N VAL A 180 -1.52 -14.31 -14.14
CA VAL A 180 -1.25 -14.60 -15.56
C VAL A 180 -0.76 -13.35 -16.31
N LYS A 181 -1.29 -12.16 -15.99
CA LYS A 181 -0.80 -10.90 -16.60
C LYS A 181 0.65 -10.59 -16.23
N PHE A 182 1.12 -11.07 -15.07
CA PHE A 182 2.52 -10.95 -14.63
C PHE A 182 3.41 -12.11 -15.10
N GLY A 183 2.91 -13.02 -15.93
CA GLY A 183 3.71 -14.13 -16.50
C GLY A 183 3.70 -15.43 -15.70
N ALA A 184 2.80 -15.59 -14.72
CA ALA A 184 2.68 -16.86 -14.00
C ALA A 184 2.25 -18.01 -14.95
N GLU A 185 2.96 -19.13 -14.89
CA GLU A 185 2.76 -20.31 -15.75
C GLU A 185 1.79 -21.35 -15.14
N GLY A 186 0.98 -20.94 -14.17
CA GLY A 186 -0.02 -21.78 -13.50
C GLY A 186 -0.15 -21.46 -12.01
N ILE A 187 -1.08 -22.15 -11.34
CA ILE A 187 -1.34 -22.02 -9.89
C ILE A 187 -0.64 -23.17 -9.16
N GLY A 188 0.29 -22.87 -8.26
CA GLY A 188 1.10 -23.84 -7.52
C GLY A 188 0.52 -24.24 -6.16
N LEU A 189 -0.23 -23.34 -5.52
CA LEU A 189 -0.94 -23.52 -4.25
C LEU A 189 -2.25 -22.73 -4.29
#